data_AF-Q5DAB0-F1
#
_entry.id   AF-Q5DAB0-F1
#
_cell.length_a   1.000
_cell.length_b   1.000
_cell.length_c   1.000
_cell.angle_alpha   90.00
_cell.angle_beta   90.00
_cell.angle_gamma   90.00
#
_symmetry.space_group_name_H-M   'P 1'
#
loop_
_entity.id
_entity.type
_entity.pdbx_description
1 polymer ?
#
loop_
_entity_poly.entity_id
_entity_poly.type
_entity_poly.pdbx_seq_one_letter_code
_entity_poly.pdbx_strand_id
1 'polypeptide(L)'
;MNILPKKRWHVLKKENIARVRADEAKYDEEQEKNKFKAQLADQEARVDYLRKQRSSKITSSTSLGELQSTSTKDIALNVFQGNTEYENEKKTEQEKKEKEIGLLTYLGQTILDAAGEKPWYDIHPKTHLQREKERRKNKEELEIKKKTLADPLTEMKKAEEIFRHNKELKKQSESAETPACQRLHSCHADFIS
;
A
#
# COMPACT_ATOMS: atom_id res chain seq x y z
N MET A 1 -34.19 -34.67 5.63
CA MET A 1 -33.25 -35.43 4.77
C MET A 1 -32.33 -34.44 4.06
N ASN A 2 -31.00 -34.60 4.15
CA ASN A 2 -30.07 -33.75 3.40
C ASN A 2 -29.87 -34.29 1.98
N ILE A 3 -30.33 -33.53 0.98
CA ILE A 3 -30.26 -33.91 -0.45
C ILE A 3 -29.05 -33.30 -1.17
N LEU A 4 -28.36 -32.36 -0.52
CA LEU A 4 -27.30 -31.58 -1.14
C LEU A 4 -26.13 -32.48 -1.60
N PRO A 5 -25.60 -33.41 -0.77
CA PRO A 5 -24.43 -34.21 -1.15
C PRO A 5 -24.63 -35.07 -2.40
N LYS A 6 -25.88 -35.31 -2.79
CA LYS A 6 -26.27 -36.06 -4.01
C LYS A 6 -26.27 -35.18 -5.27
N LYS A 7 -26.10 -33.86 -5.15
CA LYS A 7 -26.11 -32.93 -6.27
C LYS A 7 -24.71 -32.75 -6.83
N ARG A 8 -24.61 -32.80 -8.17
CA ARG A 8 -23.35 -32.62 -8.90
C ARG A 8 -22.69 -31.25 -8.72
N TRP A 9 -23.47 -30.22 -8.40
CA TRP A 9 -23.00 -28.84 -8.19
C TRP A 9 -22.60 -28.56 -6.74
N HIS A 10 -22.68 -29.53 -5.83
CA HIS A 10 -22.34 -29.32 -4.43
C HIS A 10 -20.86 -28.90 -4.30
N VAL A 11 -20.61 -27.70 -3.79
CA VAL A 11 -19.27 -27.11 -3.70
C VAL A 11 -18.30 -28.00 -2.91
N LEU A 12 -18.73 -28.49 -1.73
CA LEU A 12 -17.91 -29.38 -0.89
C LEU A 12 -17.74 -30.83 -1.42
N LYS A 13 -18.30 -31.18 -2.59
CA LYS A 13 -18.04 -32.51 -3.17
C LYS A 13 -16.56 -32.59 -3.51
N LYS A 14 -15.89 -33.69 -3.11
CA LYS A 14 -14.44 -33.88 -3.33
C LYS A 14 -14.01 -33.63 -4.78
N GLU A 15 -14.82 -34.08 -5.75
CA GLU A 15 -14.59 -33.85 -7.18
C GLU A 15 -14.61 -32.37 -7.58
N ASN A 16 -15.51 -31.57 -6.98
CA ASN A 16 -15.62 -30.15 -7.29
C ASN A 16 -14.48 -29.36 -6.66
N ILE A 17 -14.11 -29.70 -5.42
CA ILE A 17 -12.92 -29.15 -4.76
C ILE A 17 -11.66 -29.47 -5.57
N ALA A 18 -11.53 -30.71 -6.09
CA ALA A 18 -10.40 -31.10 -6.91
C ALA A 18 -10.33 -30.32 -8.24
N ARG A 19 -11.47 -30.06 -8.88
CA ARG A 19 -11.55 -29.24 -10.10
C ARG A 19 -11.10 -27.80 -9.83
N VAL A 20 -11.64 -27.19 -8.78
CA VAL A 20 -11.26 -25.82 -8.38
C VAL A 20 -9.76 -25.74 -8.10
N ARG A 21 -9.21 -26.71 -7.34
CA ARG A 21 -7.76 -26.76 -7.07
C ARG A 21 -6.92 -26.90 -8.34
N ALA A 22 -7.37 -27.69 -9.32
CA ALA A 22 -6.67 -27.84 -10.59
C ALA A 22 -6.69 -26.55 -11.42
N ASP A 23 -7.83 -25.84 -11.43
CA ASP A 23 -7.97 -24.56 -12.12
C ASP A 23 -7.12 -23.47 -11.44
N GLU A 24 -7.11 -23.41 -10.11
CA GLU A 24 -6.25 -22.52 -9.31
C GLU A 24 -4.77 -22.80 -9.57
N ALA A 25 -4.34 -24.07 -9.51
CA ALA A 25 -2.96 -24.45 -9.77
C ALA A 25 -2.52 -24.10 -11.20
N LYS A 26 -3.40 -24.29 -12.20
CA LYS A 26 -3.13 -23.91 -13.58
C LYS A 26 -2.96 -22.40 -13.73
N TYR A 27 -3.79 -21.62 -13.05
CA TYR A 27 -3.70 -20.17 -13.05
C TYR A 27 -2.37 -19.72 -12.43
N ASP A 28 -1.98 -20.28 -11.30
CA ASP A 28 -0.72 -19.96 -10.63
C ASP A 28 0.50 -20.29 -11.51
N GLU A 29 0.52 -21.46 -12.17
CA GLU A 29 1.58 -21.82 -13.12
C GLU A 29 1.69 -20.84 -14.29
N GLU A 30 0.56 -20.37 -14.82
CA GLU A 30 0.54 -19.40 -15.92
C GLU A 30 1.04 -18.02 -15.45
N GLN A 31 0.69 -17.59 -14.25
CA GLN A 31 1.20 -16.37 -13.66
C GLN A 31 2.72 -16.43 -13.44
N GLU A 32 3.25 -17.53 -12.92
CA GLU A 32 4.70 -17.71 -12.74
C GLU A 32 5.45 -17.71 -14.08
N LYS A 33 4.90 -18.39 -15.10
CA LYS A 33 5.47 -18.34 -16.47
C LYS A 33 5.49 -16.91 -17.03
N ASN A 34 4.41 -16.15 -16.81
CA ASN A 34 4.33 -14.76 -17.28
C ASN A 34 5.32 -13.85 -16.55
N LYS A 35 5.44 -13.98 -15.22
CA LYS A 35 6.43 -13.26 -14.42
C LYS A 35 7.85 -13.58 -14.86
N PHE A 36 8.16 -14.86 -15.06
CA PHE A 36 9.46 -15.30 -15.54
C PHE A 36 9.78 -14.70 -16.93
N LYS A 37 8.81 -14.73 -17.85
CA LYS A 37 8.97 -14.12 -19.18
C LYS A 37 9.19 -12.61 -19.10
N ALA A 38 8.47 -11.90 -18.24
CA ALA A 38 8.67 -10.47 -18.02
C ALA A 38 10.06 -10.16 -17.45
N GLN A 39 10.52 -10.92 -16.45
CA GLN A 39 11.87 -10.78 -15.90
C GLN A 39 12.97 -11.05 -16.93
N LEU A 40 12.77 -12.04 -17.81
CA LEU A 40 13.70 -12.33 -18.89
C LEU A 40 13.74 -11.19 -19.91
N ALA A 41 12.58 -10.67 -20.31
CA ALA A 41 12.48 -9.53 -21.23
C ALA A 41 13.16 -8.27 -20.65
N ASP A 42 13.01 -8.01 -19.35
CA ASP A 42 13.68 -6.89 -18.66
C ASP A 42 15.21 -7.06 -18.66
N GLN A 43 15.70 -8.28 -18.40
CA GLN A 43 17.12 -8.60 -18.47
C GLN A 43 17.67 -8.39 -19.88
N GLU A 44 16.99 -8.91 -20.89
CA GLU A 44 17.36 -8.76 -22.30
C GLU A 44 17.37 -7.29 -22.72
N ALA A 45 16.32 -6.53 -22.39
CA ALA A 45 16.23 -5.10 -22.68
C ALA A 45 17.37 -4.30 -22.03
N ARG A 46 17.73 -4.63 -20.79
CA ARG A 46 18.86 -4.00 -20.09
C ARG A 46 20.20 -4.33 -20.75
N VAL A 47 20.43 -5.58 -21.14
CA VAL A 47 21.64 -6.01 -21.84
C VAL A 47 21.74 -5.33 -23.21
N ASP A 48 20.64 -5.27 -23.95
CA ASP A 48 20.59 -4.62 -25.26
C ASP A 48 20.84 -3.12 -25.16
N TYR A 49 20.29 -2.45 -24.13
CA TYR A 49 20.59 -1.05 -23.85
C TYR A 49 22.09 -0.83 -23.63
N LEU A 50 22.73 -1.65 -22.78
CA LEU A 50 24.17 -1.55 -22.54
C LEU A 50 25.00 -1.85 -23.80
N ARG A 51 24.59 -2.84 -24.60
CA ARG A 51 25.23 -3.16 -25.88
C ARG A 51 25.13 -2.00 -26.87
N LYS A 52 23.95 -1.38 -26.98
CA LYS A 52 23.72 -0.18 -27.81
C LYS A 52 24.56 1.01 -27.33
N GLN A 53 24.61 1.28 -26.02
CA GLN A 53 25.45 2.35 -25.46
C GLN A 53 26.94 2.11 -25.74
N ARG A 54 27.41 0.86 -25.60
CA ARG A 54 28.79 0.50 -25.94
C ARG A 54 29.05 0.71 -27.43
N SER A 55 28.14 0.25 -28.30
CA SER A 55 28.27 0.42 -29.74
C SER A 55 28.26 1.89 -30.14
N SER A 56 27.34 2.71 -29.60
CA SER A 56 27.28 4.14 -29.88
C SER A 56 28.53 4.87 -29.40
N LYS A 57 29.08 4.47 -28.24
CA LYS A 57 30.34 5.00 -27.72
C LYS A 57 31.51 4.65 -28.63
N ILE A 58 31.59 3.40 -29.11
CA ILE A 58 32.62 2.95 -30.06
C ILE A 58 32.52 3.73 -31.38
N THR A 59 31.32 3.87 -31.95
CA THR A 59 31.15 4.64 -33.19
C THR A 59 31.48 6.11 -33.02
N SER A 60 31.27 6.69 -31.83
CA SER A 60 31.69 8.06 -31.52
C SER A 60 33.18 8.19 -31.21
N SER A 61 33.86 7.11 -30.81
CA SER A 61 35.29 7.11 -30.46
C SER A 61 36.21 6.68 -31.60
N THR A 62 35.70 6.25 -32.75
CA THR A 62 36.51 6.01 -33.97
C THR A 62 37.10 7.31 -34.55
N SER A 63 36.89 8.48 -33.92
CA SER A 63 37.68 9.68 -34.21
C SER A 63 38.84 9.93 -33.24
N LEU A 64 38.95 9.30 -32.07
CA LEU A 64 40.11 9.48 -31.17
C LEU A 64 40.26 8.31 -30.16
N GLY A 65 41.39 7.61 -30.26
CA GLY A 65 42.11 7.10 -29.07
C GLY A 65 41.81 5.66 -28.65
N GLU A 66 42.72 4.78 -29.04
CA GLU A 66 43.03 3.50 -28.42
C GLU A 66 43.14 3.62 -26.89
N LEU A 67 42.38 2.81 -26.14
CA LEU A 67 42.40 2.81 -24.68
C LEU A 67 42.48 1.38 -24.14
N GLN A 68 43.74 1.07 -23.83
CA GLN A 68 44.31 0.08 -22.92
C GLN A 68 43.34 -0.84 -22.16
N SER A 69 43.54 -2.14 -22.43
CA SER A 69 43.26 -3.24 -21.50
C SER A 69 44.13 -3.09 -20.25
N THR A 70 43.67 -2.32 -19.25
CA THR A 70 44.29 -2.37 -17.92
C THR A 70 43.72 -3.54 -17.14
N SER A 71 44.60 -4.54 -16.99
CA SER A 71 44.64 -5.61 -16.00
C SER A 71 43.61 -5.50 -14.87
N THR A 72 42.53 -6.29 -14.94
CA THR A 72 41.63 -6.59 -13.83
C THR A 72 41.97 -7.94 -13.20
N LYS A 73 43.27 -8.27 -13.06
CA LYS A 73 43.72 -9.53 -12.44
C LYS A 73 43.78 -9.49 -10.92
N ASP A 74 43.61 -8.32 -10.30
CA ASP A 74 43.80 -8.18 -8.85
C ASP A 74 42.50 -8.25 -8.03
N ILE A 75 41.33 -8.37 -8.70
CA ILE A 75 40.02 -8.51 -8.03
C ILE A 75 39.65 -9.99 -7.80
N ALA A 76 40.29 -10.92 -8.51
CA ALA A 76 39.91 -12.34 -8.51
C ALA A 76 40.32 -13.12 -7.25
N LEU A 77 41.19 -12.57 -6.38
CA LEU A 77 41.72 -13.27 -5.21
C LEU A 77 40.89 -13.09 -3.92
N ASN A 78 39.94 -12.15 -3.88
CA ASN A 78 39.05 -11.94 -2.73
C ASN A 78 37.68 -12.63 -2.86
N VAL A 79 37.45 -13.42 -3.90
CA VAL A 79 36.15 -14.07 -4.17
C VAL A 79 35.94 -15.36 -3.35
N PHE A 80 36.99 -15.92 -2.75
CA PHE A 80 36.93 -17.20 -2.03
C PHE A 80 36.84 -17.08 -0.50
N GLN A 81 37.10 -15.91 0.07
CA GLN A 81 36.86 -15.64 1.48
C GLN A 81 35.46 -15.03 1.58
N GLY A 82 34.44 -15.87 1.79
CA GLY A 82 33.07 -15.40 1.98
C GLY A 82 33.03 -14.27 3.00
N ASN A 83 32.49 -13.12 2.61
CA ASN A 83 32.47 -11.94 3.45
C ASN A 83 31.58 -12.25 4.66
N THR A 84 32.19 -12.55 5.81
CA THR A 84 31.49 -13.03 7.02
C THR A 84 30.42 -12.06 7.49
N GLU A 85 30.66 -10.76 7.26
CA GLU A 85 29.71 -9.69 7.50
C GLU A 85 28.44 -9.83 6.63
N TYR A 86 28.58 -10.20 5.36
CA TYR A 86 27.47 -10.38 4.42
C TYR A 86 26.58 -11.58 4.79
N GLU A 87 27.19 -12.68 5.25
CA GLU A 87 26.41 -13.84 5.70
C GLU A 87 25.64 -13.55 6.98
N ASN A 88 26.23 -12.78 7.90
CA ASN A 88 25.56 -12.35 9.12
C ASN A 88 24.43 -11.37 8.82
N GLU A 89 24.64 -10.40 7.92
CA GLU A 89 23.60 -9.48 7.47
C GLU A 89 22.41 -10.25 6.87
N LYS A 90 22.67 -11.20 5.97
CA LYS A 90 21.64 -12.05 5.37
C LYS A 90 20.86 -12.87 6.41
N LYS A 91 21.53 -13.40 7.43
CA LYS A 91 20.87 -14.09 8.56
C LYS A 91 19.97 -13.13 9.34
N THR A 92 20.44 -11.93 9.67
CA THR A 92 19.60 -10.96 10.39
C THR A 92 18.41 -10.48 9.56
N GLU A 93 18.56 -10.31 8.25
CA GLU A 93 17.46 -9.99 7.35
C GLU A 93 16.44 -11.13 7.25
N GLN A 94 16.92 -12.36 7.17
CA GLN A 94 16.06 -13.53 7.15
C GLN A 94 15.28 -13.63 8.46
N GLU A 95 15.93 -13.48 9.61
CA GLU A 95 15.24 -13.45 10.90
C GLU A 95 14.22 -12.30 10.99
N LYS A 96 14.53 -11.11 10.46
CA LYS A 96 13.59 -9.98 10.42
C LYS A 96 12.35 -10.33 9.60
N LYS A 97 12.54 -10.92 8.41
CA LYS A 97 11.43 -11.37 7.55
C LYS A 97 10.61 -12.46 8.22
N GLU A 98 11.27 -13.44 8.84
CA GLU A 98 10.60 -14.52 9.56
C GLU A 98 9.86 -13.99 10.80
N LYS A 99 10.40 -12.98 11.50
CA LYS A 99 9.71 -12.28 12.59
C LYS A 99 8.49 -11.51 12.11
N GLU A 100 8.62 -10.79 11.00
CA GLU A 100 7.54 -9.99 10.41
C GLU A 100 6.40 -10.87 9.90
N ILE A 101 6.73 -12.02 9.29
CA ILE A 101 5.75 -13.03 8.87
C ILE A 101 5.17 -13.78 10.10
N GLY A 102 5.86 -13.77 11.24
CA GLY A 102 5.48 -14.49 12.47
C GLY A 102 5.94 -15.95 12.52
N LEU A 103 6.82 -16.37 11.61
CA LEU A 103 7.44 -17.71 11.61
C LEU A 103 8.46 -17.85 12.74
N LEU A 104 9.26 -16.81 12.97
CA LEU A 104 10.25 -16.77 14.03
C LEU A 104 9.73 -15.85 15.16
N THR A 105 9.21 -16.45 16.23
CA THR A 105 8.78 -15.74 17.44
C THR A 105 9.69 -16.14 18.59
N TYR A 106 10.44 -15.21 19.18
CA TYR A 106 11.21 -15.52 20.38
C TYR A 106 10.33 -15.56 21.62
N LEU A 107 10.69 -16.43 22.56
CA LEU A 107 10.08 -16.49 23.88
C LEU A 107 10.21 -15.13 24.58
N GLY A 108 9.10 -14.55 25.03
CA GLY A 108 9.07 -13.20 25.62
C GLY A 108 8.86 -12.04 24.63
N GLN A 109 8.77 -12.30 23.31
CA GLN A 109 8.31 -11.31 22.31
C GLN A 109 6.83 -11.43 22.01
N THR A 110 6.01 -11.81 23.00
CA THR A 110 4.57 -11.82 22.77
C THR A 110 4.07 -10.40 22.57
N ILE A 111 3.07 -10.23 21.69
CA ILE A 111 2.41 -8.94 21.41
C ILE A 111 1.96 -8.25 22.72
N LEU A 112 1.64 -9.05 23.75
CA LEU A 112 1.24 -8.59 25.08
C LEU A 112 2.36 -7.85 25.81
N ASP A 113 3.61 -8.33 25.76
CA ASP A 113 4.76 -7.68 26.39
C ASP A 113 5.14 -6.38 25.66
N ALA A 114 5.11 -6.38 24.33
CA ALA A 114 5.39 -5.18 23.53
C ALA A 114 4.35 -4.06 23.74
N ALA A 115 3.09 -4.44 23.94
CA ALA A 115 2.01 -3.50 24.28
C ALA A 115 2.02 -3.08 25.77
N GLY A 116 2.85 -3.71 26.61
CA GLY A 116 2.83 -3.54 28.06
C GLY A 116 1.51 -3.99 28.70
N GLU A 117 0.71 -4.79 28.00
CA GLU A 117 -0.58 -5.25 28.46
C GLU A 117 -0.45 -6.57 29.19
N LYS A 118 -0.84 -6.57 30.47
CA LYS A 118 -0.90 -7.79 31.27
C LYS A 118 -1.89 -8.79 30.67
N PRO A 119 -1.55 -10.08 30.64
CA PRO A 119 -2.49 -11.11 30.24
C PRO A 119 -3.66 -11.20 31.23
N TRP A 120 -4.82 -11.69 30.76
CA TRP A 120 -6.06 -11.72 31.55
C TRP A 120 -5.94 -12.45 32.90
N TYR A 121 -5.04 -13.43 33.01
CA TYR A 121 -4.80 -14.21 34.22
C TYR A 121 -3.90 -13.54 35.25
N ASP A 122 -3.10 -12.54 34.86
CA ASP A 122 -2.27 -11.73 35.76
C ASP A 122 -3.00 -10.48 36.27
N ILE A 123 -4.20 -10.22 35.74
CA ILE A 123 -5.05 -9.09 36.12
C ILE A 123 -6.03 -9.54 37.22
N HIS A 124 -6.12 -8.75 38.30
CA HIS A 124 -7.11 -8.97 39.35
C HIS A 124 -8.55 -8.98 38.77
N PRO A 125 -9.43 -9.92 39.15
CA PRO A 125 -10.74 -10.14 38.51
C PRO A 125 -11.65 -8.89 38.49
N LYS A 126 -11.58 -8.05 39.52
CA LYS A 126 -12.33 -6.77 39.58
C LYS A 126 -11.89 -5.79 38.49
N THR A 127 -10.58 -5.68 38.24
CA THR A 127 -10.00 -4.79 37.22
C THR A 127 -10.30 -5.32 35.82
N HIS A 128 -10.23 -6.64 35.62
CA HIS A 128 -10.60 -7.28 34.36
C HIS A 128 -12.06 -6.99 33.99
N LEU A 129 -12.99 -7.15 34.95
CA LEU A 129 -14.42 -6.88 34.72
C LEU A 129 -14.68 -5.41 34.36
N GLN A 130 -13.97 -4.47 34.97
CA GLN A 130 -14.10 -3.05 34.66
C GLN A 130 -13.61 -2.72 33.24
N ARG A 131 -12.43 -3.23 32.87
CA ARG A 131 -11.87 -3.11 31.52
C ARG A 131 -12.83 -3.70 30.47
N GLU A 132 -13.44 -4.84 30.76
CA GLU A 132 -14.39 -5.46 29.86
C GLU A 132 -15.65 -4.60 29.68
N LYS A 133 -16.19 -4.00 30.75
CA LYS A 133 -17.31 -3.06 30.67
C LYS A 133 -16.97 -1.83 29.82
N GLU A 134 -15.79 -1.26 30.00
CA GLU A 134 -15.31 -0.13 29.19
C GLU A 134 -15.18 -0.51 27.71
N ARG A 135 -14.61 -1.68 27.42
CA ARG A 135 -14.50 -2.20 26.05
C ARG A 135 -15.88 -2.39 25.40
N ARG A 136 -16.88 -2.85 26.17
CA ARG A 136 -18.26 -3.00 25.70
C ARG A 136 -18.91 -1.65 25.39
N LYS A 137 -18.73 -0.65 26.27
CA LYS A 137 -19.21 0.72 26.03
C LYS A 137 -18.59 1.33 24.77
N ASN A 138 -17.27 1.25 24.62
CA ASN A 138 -16.58 1.76 23.43
C ASN A 138 -17.09 1.09 22.15
N LYS A 139 -17.35 -0.22 22.19
CA LYS A 139 -17.93 -0.94 21.05
C LYS A 139 -19.32 -0.41 20.69
N GLU A 140 -20.16 -0.18 21.68
CA GLU A 140 -21.51 0.36 21.48
C GLU A 140 -21.45 1.78 20.90
N GLU A 141 -20.56 2.65 21.40
CA GLU A 141 -20.33 3.98 20.84
C GLU A 141 -19.86 3.94 19.38
N LEU A 142 -18.95 3.02 19.04
CA LEU A 142 -18.49 2.83 17.65
C LEU A 142 -19.63 2.33 16.75
N GLU A 143 -20.48 1.44 17.24
CA GLU A 143 -21.66 0.97 16.51
C GLU A 143 -22.67 2.09 16.28
N ILE A 144 -22.89 2.97 17.26
CA ILE A 144 -23.73 4.16 17.10
C ILE A 144 -23.15 5.07 16.02
N LYS A 145 -21.85 5.37 16.06
CA LYS A 145 -21.17 6.18 15.04
C LYS A 145 -21.29 5.58 13.64
N LYS A 146 -21.13 4.26 13.53
CA LYS A 146 -21.32 3.54 12.25
C LYS A 146 -22.76 3.69 11.75
N LYS A 147 -23.75 3.52 12.63
CA LYS A 147 -25.17 3.68 12.27
C LYS A 147 -25.50 5.11 11.84
N THR A 148 -24.98 6.12 12.54
CA THR A 148 -25.22 7.53 12.17
C THR A 148 -24.56 7.90 10.84
N LEU A 149 -23.39 7.35 10.53
CA LEU A 149 -22.71 7.55 9.26
C LEU A 149 -23.41 6.82 8.11
N ALA A 150 -23.98 5.65 8.38
CA ALA A 150 -24.73 4.87 7.39
C ALA A 150 -26.19 5.36 7.22
N ASP A 151 -26.61 6.40 7.93
CA ASP A 151 -27.94 6.99 7.80
C ASP A 151 -27.97 8.01 6.64
N PRO A 152 -28.77 7.78 5.58
CA PRO A 152 -28.86 8.70 4.44
C PRO A 152 -29.35 10.10 4.84
N LEU A 153 -30.10 10.25 5.94
CA LEU A 153 -30.54 11.57 6.41
C LEU A 153 -29.36 12.44 6.86
N THR A 154 -28.28 11.84 7.36
CA THR A 154 -27.05 12.55 7.74
C THR A 154 -26.36 13.14 6.51
N GLU A 155 -26.33 12.40 5.41
CA GLU A 155 -25.79 12.87 4.13
C GLU A 155 -26.66 13.99 3.53
N MET A 156 -27.98 13.85 3.58
CA MET A 156 -28.91 14.88 3.11
C MET A 156 -28.76 16.18 3.89
N LYS A 157 -28.65 16.12 5.23
CA LYS A 157 -28.43 17.30 6.08
C LYS A 157 -27.11 18.01 5.73
N LYS A 158 -26.04 17.24 5.50
CA LYS A 158 -24.75 17.79 5.06
C LYS A 158 -24.87 18.47 3.68
N ALA A 159 -25.60 17.87 2.74
CA ALA A 159 -25.85 18.48 1.44
C ALA A 159 -26.60 19.81 1.58
N GLU A 160 -27.65 19.86 2.42
CA GLU A 160 -28.37 21.09 2.71
C GLU A 160 -27.47 22.20 3.27
N GLU A 161 -26.57 21.86 4.20
CA GLU A 161 -25.59 22.81 4.77
C GLU A 161 -24.66 23.37 3.69
N ILE A 162 -24.17 22.52 2.78
CA ILE A 162 -23.34 22.93 1.64
C ILE A 162 -24.13 23.88 0.72
N PHE A 163 -25.39 23.56 0.41
CA PHE A 163 -26.23 24.43 -0.40
C PHE A 163 -26.49 25.79 0.27
N ARG A 164 -26.70 25.82 1.59
CA ARG A 164 -26.85 27.06 2.35
C ARG A 164 -25.56 27.88 2.33
N HIS A 165 -24.40 27.25 2.51
CA HIS A 165 -23.11 27.94 2.46
C HIS A 165 -22.82 28.51 1.06
N ASN A 166 -23.05 27.73 0.01
CA ASN A 166 -22.87 28.20 -1.38
C ASN A 166 -23.80 29.37 -1.73
N LYS A 167 -25.03 29.35 -1.21
CA LYS A 167 -25.97 30.47 -1.37
C LYS A 167 -25.46 31.75 -0.69
N GLU A 168 -24.88 31.62 0.51
CA GLU A 168 -24.30 32.75 1.23
C GLU A 168 -23.05 33.28 0.53
N LEU A 169 -22.14 32.41 0.06
CA LEU A 169 -20.96 32.80 -0.71
C LEU A 169 -21.34 33.55 -1.99
N LYS A 170 -22.37 33.08 -2.71
CA LYS A 170 -22.88 33.75 -3.91
C LYS A 170 -23.45 35.13 -3.61
N LYS A 171 -24.17 35.28 -2.50
CA LYS A 171 -24.67 36.58 -2.04
C LYS A 171 -23.52 37.54 -1.67
N GLN A 172 -22.46 37.01 -1.06
CA GLN A 172 -21.27 37.80 -0.71
C GLN A 172 -20.49 38.24 -1.95
N SER A 173 -20.29 37.38 -2.95
CA SER A 173 -19.64 37.75 -4.21
C SER A 173 -20.44 38.80 -4.99
N GLU A 174 -21.77 38.62 -5.08
CA GLU A 174 -22.67 39.61 -5.70
C GLU A 174 -22.64 40.98 -4.96
N SER A 175 -22.55 40.97 -3.63
CA SER A 175 -22.40 42.19 -2.81
C SER A 175 -21.01 42.83 -2.87
N ALA A 176 -19.98 42.07 -3.23
CA ALA A 176 -18.61 42.56 -3.39
C ALA A 176 -18.35 43.12 -4.81
N GLU A 177 -19.06 42.62 -5.81
CA GLU A 177 -19.03 43.11 -7.20
C GLU A 177 -19.83 44.42 -7.37
N THR A 178 -20.91 44.62 -6.61
CA THR A 178 -21.74 45.84 -6.67
C THR A 178 -21.05 47.16 -6.29
N PRO A 179 -20.14 47.26 -5.30
CA PRO A 179 -19.42 48.51 -5.02
C PRO A 179 -18.31 48.83 -6.04
N ALA A 180 -17.82 47.87 -6.83
CA ALA A 180 -16.80 48.12 -7.84
C ALA A 180 -17.38 48.86 -9.07
N CYS A 181 -18.60 48.52 -9.49
CA CYS A 181 -19.29 49.23 -10.58
C CYS A 181 -19.83 50.62 -10.16
N GLN A 182 -20.11 50.85 -8.88
CA GLN A 182 -20.53 52.18 -8.39
C GLN A 182 -19.35 53.16 -8.26
N ARG A 183 -18.14 52.69 -7.89
CA ARG A 183 -16.92 53.54 -7.85
C ARG A 183 -16.47 54.02 -9.23
N LEU A 184 -16.63 53.21 -10.28
CA LEU A 184 -16.25 53.61 -11.64
C LEU A 184 -17.21 54.64 -12.24
N HIS A 185 -18.49 54.64 -11.87
CA HIS A 185 -19.43 55.68 -12.30
C HIS A 185 -19.22 57.02 -11.57
N SER A 186 -18.80 57.02 -10.30
CA SER A 186 -18.52 58.28 -9.57
C SER A 186 -17.24 58.97 -10.07
N CYS A 187 -16.21 58.22 -10.49
CA CYS A 187 -14.95 58.82 -10.94
C CYS A 187 -14.99 59.45 -12.34
N HIS A 188 -16.07 59.27 -13.12
CA HIS A 188 -16.22 59.92 -14.44
C HIS A 188 -16.95 61.26 -14.37
N ALA A 189 -17.62 61.57 -13.26
CA ALA A 189 -18.38 62.81 -13.09
C ALA A 189 -17.52 64.00 -12.64
N ASP A 190 -16.32 63.77 -12.09
CA ASP A 190 -15.46 64.83 -11.55
C ASP A 190 -14.37 65.34 -12.54
N PHE A 191 -14.34 64.84 -13.79
CA PHE A 191 -13.36 65.29 -14.80
C PHE A 191 -13.93 66.28 -15.83
N ILE A 192 -15.21 66.65 -15.72
CA ILE A 192 -15.83 67.66 -16.59
C ILE A 192 -16.56 68.67 -15.71
N SER A 193 -15.81 69.59 -15.09
CA SER A 193 -16.31 70.90 -14.67
C SER A 193 -15.19 71.92 -14.65
#